data_AF-A0A970BB84-F1
#
_entry.id   AF-A0A970BB84-F1
#
_cell.length_a   1.000
_cell.length_b   1.000
_cell.length_c   1.000
_cell.angle_alpha   90.00
_cell.angle_beta   90.00
_cell.angle_gamma   90.00
#
_symmetry.space_group_name_H-M   'P 1'
#
loop_
_entity.id
_entity.type
_entity.pdbx_description
1 polymer ?
#
loop_
_entity_poly.entity_id
_entity_poly.type
_entity_poly.pdbx_seq_one_letter_code
_entity_poly.pdbx_strand_id
1 'polypeptide(L)'
;MNTTIQISPETYKLLKHQARKTQSTPEQIAETVIRQQLGGATHIEQRQTSAGPQAYLRGTRVAVRHIATFLKAGYTVEEITQEALPHLPKAAIYEAIAWYYDHGTEINEELAANSEEAVRAQLRKQLSPAQYARLTGQSV
;
A
#
# COMPACT_ATOMS: atom_id res chain seq x y z
N MET A 1 -13.80 0.66 17.61
CA MET A 1 -14.46 -0.67 17.63
C MET A 1 -13.78 -1.49 18.72
N ASN A 2 -14.53 -2.05 19.67
CA ASN A 2 -13.95 -2.91 20.71
C ASN A 2 -14.01 -4.37 20.23
N THR A 3 -12.85 -5.01 20.11
CA THR A 3 -12.72 -6.42 19.78
C THR A 3 -12.24 -7.18 21.02
N THR A 4 -13.02 -8.16 21.47
CA THR A 4 -12.67 -9.00 22.61
C THR A 4 -11.96 -10.25 22.11
N ILE A 5 -10.70 -10.44 22.51
CA ILE A 5 -9.91 -11.65 22.19
C ILE A 5 -9.97 -12.59 23.38
N GLN A 6 -10.47 -13.80 23.17
CA GLN A 6 -10.46 -14.86 24.19
C GLN A 6 -9.07 -15.51 24.22
N ILE A 7 -8.41 -15.49 25.38
CA ILE A 7 -7.10 -16.13 25.60
C ILE A 7 -7.18 -17.17 26.71
N SER A 8 -6.30 -18.17 26.67
CA SER A 8 -6.29 -19.22 27.71
C SER A 8 -5.83 -18.67 29.08
N PRO A 9 -6.27 -19.28 30.20
CA PRO A 9 -5.81 -18.91 31.54
C PRO A 9 -4.28 -18.94 31.70
N GLU A 10 -3.62 -19.87 31.02
CA GLU A 10 -2.16 -20.04 31.01
C GLU A 10 -1.47 -18.87 30.32
N THR A 11 -2.02 -18.43 29.19
CA THR A 11 -1.52 -17.28 28.44
C THR A 11 -1.64 -16.00 29.28
N TYR A 12 -2.79 -15.81 29.94
CA TYR A 12 -2.98 -14.66 30.83
C TYR A 12 -1.99 -14.66 32.02
N LYS A 13 -1.68 -15.82 32.59
CA LYS A 13 -0.65 -15.95 33.65
C LYS A 13 0.73 -15.51 33.16
N LEU A 14 1.12 -15.90 31.94
CA LEU A 14 2.39 -15.49 31.33
C LEU A 14 2.44 -13.97 31.12
N LEU A 15 1.38 -13.39 30.55
CA LEU A 15 1.28 -11.94 30.34
C LEU A 15 1.39 -11.18 31.67
N LYS A 16 0.72 -11.65 32.73
CA LYS A 16 0.79 -11.06 34.07
C LYS A 16 2.17 -11.17 34.70
N HIS A 17 2.87 -12.28 34.48
CA HIS A 17 4.25 -12.46 34.95
C HIS A 17 5.20 -11.47 34.26
N GLN A 18 5.04 -11.28 32.96
CA GLN A 18 5.90 -10.41 32.16
C GLN A 18 5.63 -8.92 32.44
N ALA A 19 4.37 -8.53 32.58
CA ALA A 19 3.93 -7.20 32.98
C ALA A 19 4.59 -6.72 34.29
N ARG A 20 4.73 -7.62 35.28
CA ARG A 20 5.44 -7.32 36.55
C ARG A 20 6.92 -7.02 36.34
N LYS A 21 7.58 -7.75 35.43
CA LYS A 21 9.01 -7.57 35.13
C LYS A 21 9.28 -6.26 34.39
N THR A 22 8.34 -5.82 33.54
CA THR A 22 8.50 -4.63 32.70
C THR A 22 7.78 -3.39 33.24
N GLN A 23 7.19 -3.47 34.44
CA GLN A 23 6.35 -2.39 35.01
C GLN A 23 5.25 -1.92 34.04
N SER A 24 4.59 -2.87 33.38
CA SER A 24 3.50 -2.63 32.42
C SER A 24 2.22 -3.36 32.85
N THR A 25 1.12 -3.21 32.10
CA THR A 25 -0.09 -4.02 32.31
C THR A 25 -0.11 -5.26 31.40
N PRO A 26 -0.84 -6.34 31.75
CA PRO A 26 -1.00 -7.51 30.89
C PRO A 26 -1.55 -7.16 29.50
N GLU A 27 -2.43 -6.16 29.42
CA GLU A 27 -3.03 -5.66 28.17
C GLU A 27 -1.97 -4.99 27.30
N GLN A 28 -1.08 -4.16 27.88
CA GLN A 28 0.02 -3.53 27.15
C GLN A 28 1.03 -4.55 26.62
N ILE A 29 1.32 -5.60 27.41
CA ILE A 29 2.17 -6.71 26.94
C ILE A 29 1.49 -7.48 25.82
N ALA A 30 0.20 -7.80 25.97
CA ALA A 30 -0.56 -8.49 24.93
C ALA A 30 -0.59 -7.67 23.63
N GLU A 31 -0.88 -6.36 23.74
CA GLU A 31 -0.89 -5.45 22.61
C GLU A 31 0.48 -5.35 21.93
N THR A 32 1.57 -5.31 22.70
CA THR A 32 2.94 -5.29 22.17
C THR A 32 3.28 -6.58 21.44
N VAL A 33 2.96 -7.73 22.03
CA VAL A 33 3.20 -9.05 21.42
C VAL A 33 2.35 -9.22 20.16
N ILE A 34 1.07 -8.81 20.20
CA ILE A 34 0.21 -8.79 19.03
C ILE A 34 0.81 -7.87 17.97
N ARG A 35 1.29 -6.68 18.31
CA ARG A 35 1.96 -5.80 17.34
C ARG A 35 3.27 -6.40 16.79
N GLN A 36 4.01 -7.15 17.58
CA GLN A 36 5.27 -7.74 17.13
C GLN A 36 5.05 -8.99 16.27
N GLN A 37 4.07 -9.81 16.61
CA GLN A 37 3.76 -11.09 15.95
C GLN A 37 2.78 -10.91 14.78
N LEU A 38 1.86 -9.95 14.88
CA LEU A 38 0.79 -9.67 13.91
C LEU A 38 0.83 -8.23 13.37
N GLY A 39 1.46 -7.29 14.07
CA GLY A 39 1.59 -5.88 13.64
C GLY A 39 2.83 -5.59 12.80
N GLY A 40 3.67 -6.59 12.53
CA GLY A 40 4.58 -6.61 11.38
C GLY A 40 3.86 -7.01 10.09
N ALA A 41 2.57 -6.71 9.96
CA ALA A 41 1.86 -6.92 8.71
C ALA A 41 2.49 -6.00 7.68
N THR A 42 3.27 -6.59 6.76
CA THR A 42 3.78 -5.92 5.57
C THR A 42 2.68 -5.03 5.01
N HIS A 43 2.98 -3.74 4.88
CA HIS A 43 2.07 -2.80 4.27
C HIS A 43 1.89 -3.08 2.79
N ILE A 44 2.72 -3.94 2.20
CA ILE A 44 2.61 -4.37 0.81
C ILE A 44 2.01 -5.77 0.71
N GLU A 45 1.12 -5.93 -0.26
CA GLU A 45 0.62 -7.22 -0.72
C GLU A 45 0.69 -7.30 -2.25
N GLN A 46 1.08 -8.45 -2.77
CA GLN A 46 0.98 -8.71 -4.21
C GLN A 46 -0.43 -9.18 -4.56
N ARG A 47 -0.96 -8.67 -5.68
CA ARG A 47 -2.26 -9.04 -6.21
C ARG A 47 -2.11 -9.47 -7.67
N GLN A 48 -2.84 -10.51 -8.05
CA GLN A 48 -2.95 -10.87 -9.45
C GLN A 48 -3.95 -9.93 -10.14
N THR A 49 -3.51 -9.20 -11.16
CA THR A 49 -4.36 -8.35 -12.00
C THR A 49 -4.40 -8.86 -13.44
N SER A 50 -5.22 -8.24 -14.29
CA SER A 50 -5.25 -8.52 -15.72
C SER A 50 -3.96 -8.12 -16.45
N ALA A 51 -3.14 -7.25 -15.84
CA ALA A 51 -1.85 -6.83 -16.38
C ALA A 51 -0.67 -7.67 -15.84
N GLY A 52 -0.92 -8.58 -14.89
CA GLY A 52 0.11 -9.37 -14.22
C GLY A 52 0.05 -9.24 -12.69
N PRO A 53 0.98 -9.90 -11.97
CA PRO A 53 1.19 -9.63 -10.55
C PRO A 53 1.58 -8.15 -10.35
N GLN A 54 1.00 -7.50 -9.35
CA GLN A 54 1.32 -6.11 -9.01
C GLN A 54 1.31 -5.91 -7.49
N ALA A 55 2.22 -5.07 -7.00
CA ALA A 55 2.32 -4.74 -5.58
C ALA A 55 1.36 -3.60 -5.18
N TYR A 56 0.60 -3.80 -4.11
CA TYR A 56 -0.38 -2.86 -3.57
C TYR A 56 -0.16 -2.59 -2.08
N LEU A 57 -0.52 -1.40 -1.65
CA LEU A 57 -0.62 -1.09 -0.22
C LEU A 57 -1.86 -1.81 0.34
N ARG A 58 -1.63 -2.69 1.31
CA ARG A 58 -2.62 -3.56 1.94
C ARG A 58 -3.83 -2.77 2.43
N GLY A 59 -5.02 -3.31 2.12
CA GLY A 59 -6.28 -2.68 2.49
C GLY A 59 -6.64 -1.44 1.66
N THR A 60 -5.87 -1.11 0.61
CA THR A 60 -6.12 0.05 -0.25
C THR A 60 -6.15 -0.35 -1.73
N ARG A 61 -6.52 0.59 -2.61
CA ARG A 61 -6.36 0.45 -4.07
C ARG A 61 -5.11 1.16 -4.60
N VAL A 62 -4.22 1.60 -3.71
CA VAL A 62 -2.98 2.30 -4.07
C VAL A 62 -1.92 1.25 -4.38
N ALA A 63 -1.44 1.25 -5.63
CA ALA A 63 -0.35 0.39 -6.07
C ALA A 63 1.00 1.02 -5.70
N VAL A 64 2.05 0.21 -5.53
CA VAL A 64 3.40 0.73 -5.28
C VAL A 64 3.86 1.64 -6.43
N ARG A 65 3.47 1.34 -7.67
CA ARG A 65 3.71 2.24 -8.82
C ARG A 65 3.16 3.65 -8.63
N HIS A 66 2.05 3.84 -7.90
CA HIS A 66 1.51 5.19 -7.64
C HIS A 66 2.44 5.98 -6.72
N ILE A 67 3.02 5.32 -5.71
CA ILE A 67 4.04 5.93 -4.85
C ILE A 67 5.28 6.27 -5.70
N ALA A 68 5.72 5.36 -6.57
CA ALA A 68 6.84 5.61 -7.48
C ALA A 68 6.57 6.80 -8.43
N THR A 69 5.34 7.00 -8.91
CA THR A 69 4.96 8.19 -9.69
C THR A 69 5.22 9.48 -8.91
N PHE A 70 4.79 9.56 -7.64
CA PHE A 70 5.02 10.75 -6.81
C PHE A 70 6.51 11.02 -6.57
N LEU A 71 7.29 9.98 -6.26
CA LEU A 71 8.75 10.11 -6.08
C LEU A 71 9.42 10.64 -7.36
N LYS A 72 9.05 10.11 -8.52
CA LYS A 72 9.57 10.58 -9.82
C LYS A 72 9.16 12.01 -10.15
N ALA A 73 8.01 12.46 -9.64
CA ALA A 73 7.57 13.84 -9.74
C ALA A 73 8.23 14.77 -8.71
N GLY A 74 9.13 14.26 -7.87
CA GLY A 74 9.90 15.04 -6.89
C GLY A 74 9.22 15.24 -5.54
N TYR A 75 8.09 14.57 -5.28
CA TYR A 75 7.40 14.67 -4.01
C TYR A 75 8.18 13.98 -2.89
N THR A 76 8.25 14.64 -1.75
CA THR A 76 8.73 14.09 -0.48
C THR A 76 7.68 13.18 0.16
N VAL A 77 8.11 12.34 1.11
CA VAL A 77 7.19 11.48 1.86
C VAL A 77 6.16 12.32 2.61
N GLU A 78 6.58 13.44 3.17
CA GLU A 78 5.74 14.41 3.86
C GLU A 78 4.64 14.95 2.94
N GLU A 79 4.99 15.43 1.75
CA GLU A 79 4.00 15.93 0.78
C GLU A 79 3.06 14.82 0.30
N ILE A 80 3.56 13.60 0.07
CA ILE A 80 2.71 12.45 -0.24
C ILE A 80 1.71 12.19 0.90
N THR A 81 2.14 12.23 2.16
CA THR A 81 1.25 12.04 3.31
C THR A 81 0.31 13.21 3.59
N GLN A 82 0.63 14.44 3.18
CA GLN A 82 -0.20 15.59 3.54
C GLN A 82 -1.16 15.97 2.42
N GLU A 83 -0.72 15.88 1.18
CA GLU A 83 -1.42 16.44 0.03
C GLU A 83 -2.06 15.34 -0.84
N ALA A 84 -1.32 14.28 -1.13
CA ALA A 84 -1.75 13.27 -2.11
C ALA A 84 -2.54 12.12 -1.48
N LEU A 85 -2.03 11.55 -0.38
CA LEU A 85 -2.51 10.31 0.21
C LEU A 85 -2.62 10.41 1.75
N PRO A 86 -3.40 11.37 2.30
CA PRO A 86 -3.45 11.65 3.73
C PRO A 86 -4.07 10.57 4.61
N HIS A 87 -4.73 9.59 4.00
CA HIS A 87 -5.31 8.44 4.69
C HIS A 87 -4.32 7.27 4.83
N LEU A 88 -3.12 7.36 4.24
CA LEU A 88 -2.12 6.30 4.32
C LEU A 88 -1.15 6.53 5.48
N PRO A 89 -0.79 5.48 6.24
CA PRO A 89 0.23 5.61 7.26
C PRO A 89 1.59 5.84 6.60
N LYS A 90 2.39 6.75 7.17
CA LYS A 90 3.74 7.08 6.68
C LYS A 90 4.64 5.85 6.54
N ALA A 91 4.50 4.88 7.45
CA ALA A 91 5.21 3.60 7.41
C ALA A 91 4.92 2.80 6.11
N ALA A 92 3.68 2.79 5.62
CA ALA A 92 3.34 2.12 4.36
C ALA A 92 3.97 2.80 3.15
N ILE A 93 4.12 4.12 3.16
CA ILE A 93 4.80 4.86 2.09
C ILE A 93 6.29 4.55 2.11
N TYR A 94 6.94 4.55 3.28
CA TYR A 94 8.34 4.14 3.38
C TYR A 94 8.57 2.70 2.93
N GLU A 95 7.69 1.77 3.30
CA GLU A 95 7.76 0.38 2.83
C GLU A 95 7.59 0.28 1.31
N ALA A 96 6.63 1.03 0.73
CA ALA A 96 6.44 1.11 -0.72
C ALA A 96 7.66 1.67 -1.44
N ILE A 97 8.34 2.66 -0.86
CA ILE A 97 9.59 3.22 -1.39
C ILE A 97 10.70 2.16 -1.38
N ALA A 98 10.87 1.45 -0.26
CA ALA A 98 11.86 0.37 -0.16
C ALA A 98 11.59 -0.72 -1.21
N TRP A 99 10.34 -1.17 -1.33
CA TRP A 99 9.93 -2.14 -2.33
C TRP A 99 10.19 -1.67 -3.76
N TYR A 100 9.91 -0.40 -4.07
CA TYR A 100 10.20 0.17 -5.38
C TYR A 100 11.69 0.13 -5.71
N TYR A 101 12.57 0.40 -4.77
CA TYR A 101 14.01 0.29 -5.02
C TYR A 101 14.46 -1.16 -5.20
N ASP A 102 13.85 -2.11 -4.50
CA ASP A 102 14.14 -3.54 -4.67
C ASP A 102 13.59 -4.12 -5.99
N HIS A 103 12.48 -3.58 -6.50
CA HIS A 103 11.74 -4.08 -7.68
C HIS A 103 11.64 -3.04 -8.80
N GLY A 104 12.65 -2.16 -8.90
CA GLY A 104 12.58 -0.96 -9.75
C GLY A 104 12.30 -1.26 -11.22
N THR A 105 12.86 -2.33 -11.77
CA THR A 105 12.64 -2.69 -13.19
C THR A 105 11.17 -2.98 -13.47
N GLU A 106 10.54 -3.88 -12.72
CA GLU A 106 9.14 -4.26 -12.87
C GLU A 106 8.21 -3.05 -12.71
N ILE A 107 8.43 -2.24 -11.67
CA ILE A 107 7.60 -1.06 -11.42
C ILE A 107 7.80 0.01 -12.50
N ASN A 108 9.02 0.17 -13.03
CA ASN A 108 9.27 1.09 -14.14
C ASN A 108 8.59 0.64 -15.43
N GLU A 109 8.53 -0.67 -15.70
CA GLU A 109 7.77 -1.23 -16.81
C GLU A 109 6.26 -0.99 -16.62
N GLU A 110 5.74 -1.21 -15.40
CA GLU A 110 4.35 -0.87 -15.08
C GLU A 110 4.04 0.61 -15.30
N LEU A 111 4.94 1.52 -14.88
CA LEU A 111 4.81 2.95 -15.09
C LEU A 111 4.77 3.30 -16.58
N ALA A 112 5.66 2.71 -17.38
CA ALA A 112 5.71 2.93 -18.82
C ALA A 112 4.44 2.41 -19.52
N ALA A 113 3.95 1.23 -19.13
CA ALA A 113 2.70 0.66 -19.66
C ALA A 113 1.46 1.51 -19.30
N ASN A 114 1.52 2.26 -18.20
CA ASN A 114 0.46 3.15 -17.73
C ASN A 114 0.70 4.62 -18.10
N SER A 115 1.66 4.94 -18.97
CA SER A 115 1.89 6.32 -19.42
C SER A 115 0.69 6.83 -20.24
N GLU A 116 0.51 8.15 -20.29
CA GLU A 116 -0.56 8.74 -21.08
C GLU A 116 -0.46 8.35 -22.56
N GLU A 117 0.75 8.35 -23.11
CA GLU A 117 1.03 7.95 -24.49
C GLU A 117 0.68 6.48 -24.74
N ALA A 118 1.08 5.58 -23.83
CA ALA A 118 0.79 4.16 -23.93
C ALA A 118 -0.72 3.90 -23.87
N VAL A 119 -1.41 4.53 -22.92
CA VAL A 119 -2.87 4.42 -22.76
C VAL A 119 -3.59 4.99 -23.98
N ARG A 120 -3.20 6.18 -24.47
CA ARG A 120 -3.79 6.77 -25.68
C ARG A 120 -3.55 5.89 -26.91
N ALA A 121 -2.36 5.32 -27.07
CA ALA A 121 -2.05 4.42 -28.17
C ALA A 121 -2.90 3.15 -28.11
N GLN A 122 -3.11 2.60 -26.92
CA GLN A 122 -3.98 1.44 -26.72
C GLN A 122 -5.45 1.76 -27.02
N LEU A 123 -5.97 2.89 -26.52
CA LEU A 123 -7.34 3.33 -26.78
C LEU A 123 -7.60 3.51 -28.29
N ARG A 124 -6.65 4.08 -29.04
CA ARG A 124 -6.77 4.22 -30.50
C ARG A 124 -6.87 2.89 -31.24
N LYS A 125 -6.27 1.82 -30.71
CA LYS A 125 -6.36 0.47 -31.30
C LYS A 125 -7.69 -0.21 -31.00
N GLN A 126 -8.32 0.13 -29.86
CA GLN A 126 -9.52 -0.55 -29.37
C GLN A 126 -10.82 0.17 -29.74
N LEU A 127 -10.76 1.47 -30.00
CA LEU A 127 -11.93 2.30 -30.28
C LEU A 127 -11.98 2.74 -31.74
N SER A 128 -13.19 2.89 -32.27
CA SER A 128 -13.38 3.60 -33.55
C SER A 128 -12.96 5.07 -33.42
N PRO A 129 -12.61 5.76 -34.54
CA PRO A 129 -12.22 7.17 -34.51
C PRO A 129 -13.24 8.08 -33.82
N ALA A 130 -14.54 7.84 -34.04
CA ALA A 130 -15.62 8.62 -33.42
C ALA A 130 -15.73 8.40 -31.90
N GLN A 131 -15.54 7.15 -31.43
CA GLN A 131 -15.54 6.85 -30.00
C GLN A 131 -14.31 7.44 -29.30
N TYR A 132 -13.14 7.32 -29.92
CA TYR A 132 -11.92 7.92 -29.40
C TYR A 132 -12.06 9.44 -29.27
N ALA A 133 -12.54 10.13 -30.32
CA ALA A 133 -12.74 11.57 -30.30
C ALA A 133 -13.70 12.02 -29.19
N ARG A 134 -14.82 11.30 -28.97
CA ARG A 134 -15.75 11.56 -27.87
C ARG A 134 -15.07 11.40 -26.49
N LEU A 135 -14.31 10.32 -26.31
CA LEU A 135 -13.68 10.00 -25.03
C LEU A 135 -12.54 10.96 -24.67
N THR A 136 -11.86 11.52 -25.67
CA THR A 136 -10.75 12.48 -25.46
C THR A 136 -11.18 13.95 -25.58
N GLY A 137 -12.48 14.25 -25.71
CA GLY A 137 -12.97 15.62 -25.87
C GLY A 137 -12.55 16.29 -27.19
N GLN A 138 -12.23 15.51 -28.22
CA GLN A 138 -11.88 15.97 -29.57
C GLN A 138 -13.08 16.00 -30.53
N SER A 139 -14.26 15.58 -30.07
CA SER A 139 -15.51 15.74 -30.81
C SER A 139 -15.95 17.20 -30.75
N VAL A 140 -15.82 17.91 -31.89
CA VAL A 140 -16.46 19.20 -32.18
C VAL A 140 -17.96 18.97 -32.43
#